data_AF-A0A2M7AAS4-F1
#
_entry.id   AF-A0A2M7AAS4-F1
#
_cell.length_a   1.000
_cell.length_b   1.000
_cell.length_c   1.000
_cell.angle_alpha   90.00
_cell.angle_beta   90.00
_cell.angle_gamma   90.00
#
_symmetry.space_group_name_H-M   'P 1'
#
loop_
_entity.id
_entity.type
_entity.pdbx_description
1 polymer ?
#
loop_
_entity_poly.entity_id
_entity_poly.type
_entity_poly.pdbx_seq_one_letter_code
_entity_poly.pdbx_strand_id
1 'polypeptide(L)'
;MKSERADIIRDVLMEDGYESKDQVVDSFTIMIVLSKIDKYKSECAKYEKKYDCSLDALKSRIEKMEGEEEFEIEDDLMDWEFAENAKKLWQKRLEVLNSA
;
A
#
# COMPACT_ATOMS: atom_id res chain seq x y z
N MET A 1 20.02 17.16 -34.71
CA MET A 1 20.17 17.10 -33.24
C MET A 1 19.58 15.80 -32.74
N LYS A 2 20.40 14.77 -32.54
CA LYS A 2 20.02 13.68 -31.62
C LYS A 2 20.08 14.29 -30.21
N SER A 3 19.10 13.95 -29.39
CA SER A 3 18.63 14.73 -28.24
C SER A 3 19.65 14.78 -27.09
N GLU A 4 20.33 15.91 -26.90
CA GLU A 4 21.21 16.23 -25.75
C GLU A 4 20.58 15.86 -24.40
N ARG A 5 19.27 16.10 -24.26
CA ARG A 5 18.49 15.69 -23.09
C ARG A 5 18.56 14.17 -22.82
N ALA A 6 18.52 13.35 -23.86
CA ALA A 6 18.52 11.90 -23.70
C ALA A 6 19.87 11.37 -23.21
N ASP A 7 20.97 12.02 -23.62
CA ASP A 7 22.31 11.69 -23.15
C ASP A 7 22.51 12.15 -21.70
N ILE A 8 22.10 13.38 -21.34
CA ILE A 8 22.12 13.85 -19.93
C ILE A 8 21.33 12.91 -19.01
N ILE A 9 20.11 12.51 -19.41
CA ILE A 9 19.32 11.56 -18.61
C ILE A 9 20.07 10.23 -18.45
N ARG A 10 20.74 9.74 -19.51
CA ARG A 10 21.48 8.49 -19.44
C ARG A 10 22.65 8.61 -18.45
N ASP A 11 23.41 9.69 -18.54
CA ASP A 11 24.60 9.91 -17.71
C ASP A 11 24.23 10.02 -16.23
N VAL A 12 23.21 10.82 -15.91
CA VAL A 12 22.70 10.94 -14.53
C VAL A 12 22.25 9.59 -13.97
N LEU A 13 21.55 8.78 -14.77
CA LEU A 13 21.09 7.46 -14.34
C LEU A 13 22.26 6.49 -14.10
N MET A 14 23.27 6.51 -14.96
CA MET A 14 24.47 5.69 -14.77
C MET A 14 25.28 6.12 -13.54
N GLU A 15 25.41 7.43 -13.30
CA GLU A 15 26.08 7.97 -12.11
C GLU A 15 25.37 7.54 -10.80
N ASP A 16 24.04 7.41 -10.84
CA ASP A 16 23.22 6.92 -9.72
C ASP A 16 23.18 5.38 -9.62
N GLY A 17 23.85 4.66 -10.53
CA GLY A 17 24.00 3.20 -10.52
C GLY A 17 22.96 2.43 -11.31
N TYR A 18 22.14 3.09 -12.14
CA TYR A 18 21.20 2.44 -13.05
C TYR A 18 21.81 2.17 -14.43
N GLU A 19 21.64 0.94 -14.90
CA GLU A 19 22.12 0.47 -16.19
C GLU A 19 21.16 0.82 -17.34
N SER A 20 19.89 1.08 -17.01
CA SER A 20 18.87 1.42 -17.99
C SER A 20 17.73 2.24 -17.40
N LYS A 21 16.95 2.87 -18.30
CA LYS A 21 15.69 3.53 -17.92
C LYS A 21 14.66 2.53 -17.39
N ASP A 22 14.69 1.30 -17.88
CA ASP A 22 13.75 0.26 -17.46
C ASP A 22 14.01 -0.12 -15.99
N GLN A 23 15.28 -0.24 -15.59
CA GLN A 23 15.65 -0.48 -14.18
C GLN A 23 15.17 0.63 -13.24
N VAL A 24 15.17 1.89 -13.71
CA VAL A 24 14.63 3.03 -12.96
C VAL A 24 13.11 2.91 -12.83
N VAL A 25 12.43 2.56 -13.92
CA VAL A 25 10.97 2.38 -13.94
C VAL A 25 10.58 1.25 -12.98
N ASP A 26 11.30 0.13 -12.97
CA ASP A 26 11.05 -0.99 -12.08
C ASP A 26 11.24 -0.59 -10.61
N SER A 27 12.38 0.05 -10.31
CA SER A 27 12.70 0.52 -8.95
C SER A 27 11.68 1.54 -8.43
N PHE A 28 11.29 2.49 -9.28
CA PHE A 28 10.27 3.48 -8.96
C PHE A 28 8.88 2.85 -8.78
N THR A 29 8.55 1.84 -9.59
CA THR A 29 7.29 1.10 -9.46
C THR A 29 7.23 0.35 -8.13
N ILE A 30 8.32 -0.33 -7.74
CA ILE A 30 8.43 -0.98 -6.43
C ILE A 30 8.27 0.04 -5.29
N MET A 31 8.92 1.20 -5.39
CA MET A 31 8.79 2.27 -4.39
C MET A 31 7.34 2.76 -4.24
N ILE A 32 6.60 2.91 -5.34
CA ILE A 32 5.17 3.25 -5.30
C ILE A 32 4.38 2.17 -4.56
N VAL A 33 4.60 0.89 -4.89
CA VAL A 33 3.90 -0.23 -4.26
C VAL A 33 4.19 -0.27 -2.76
N LEU A 34 5.44 -0.12 -2.35
CA LEU A 34 5.84 -0.06 -0.94
C LEU A 34 5.19 1.11 -0.20
N SER A 35 5.18 2.30 -0.80
CA SER A 35 4.51 3.48 -0.21
C SER A 35 3.01 3.24 0.00
N LYS A 36 2.34 2.56 -0.95
CA LYS A 36 0.92 2.19 -0.80
C LYS A 36 0.72 1.19 0.32
N ILE A 37 1.56 0.16 0.42
CA ILE A 37 1.50 -0.82 1.52
C ILE A 37 1.65 -0.11 2.88
N ASP A 38 2.63 0.77 3.02
CA ASP A 38 2.89 1.47 4.28
C ASP A 38 1.75 2.43 4.66
N LYS A 39 1.15 3.11 3.67
CA LYS A 39 -0.07 3.89 3.87
C LYS A 39 -1.17 3.02 4.49
N TYR A 40 -1.52 1.89 3.88
CA TYR A 40 -2.62 1.06 4.35
C TYR A 40 -2.30 0.33 5.66
N LYS A 41 -1.04 -0.02 5.91
CA LYS A 41 -0.60 -0.48 7.24
C LYS A 41 -0.85 0.58 8.31
N SER A 42 -0.52 1.84 8.03
CA SER A 42 -0.78 2.95 8.94
C SER A 42 -2.27 3.14 9.19
N GLU A 43 -3.11 3.04 8.15
CA GLU A 43 -4.56 3.10 8.29
C GLU A 43 -5.10 1.95 9.16
N CYS A 44 -4.68 0.70 8.92
CA CYS A 44 -5.07 -0.43 9.77
C CYS A 44 -4.65 -0.23 11.23
N ALA A 45 -3.42 0.22 11.47
CA ALA A 45 -2.89 0.43 12.81
C ALA A 45 -3.65 1.52 13.59
N LYS A 46 -4.27 2.51 12.89
CA LYS A 46 -5.13 3.51 13.54
C LYS A 46 -6.35 2.86 14.18
N TYR A 47 -7.01 1.95 13.47
CA TYR A 47 -8.20 1.26 13.97
C TYR A 47 -7.85 0.19 15.00
N GLU A 48 -6.76 -0.58 14.80
CA GLU A 48 -6.22 -1.49 15.83
C GLU A 48 -6.01 -0.76 17.15
N LYS A 49 -5.43 0.44 17.10
CA LYS A 49 -5.24 1.28 18.28
C LYS A 49 -6.54 1.87 18.83
N LYS A 50 -7.49 2.28 17.97
CA LYS A 50 -8.78 2.85 18.39
C LYS A 50 -9.63 1.83 19.15
N TYR A 51 -9.63 0.58 18.69
CA TYR A 51 -10.48 -0.48 19.23
C TYR A 51 -9.78 -1.48 20.15
N ASP A 52 -8.45 -1.40 20.24
CA ASP A 52 -7.59 -2.28 21.04
C ASP A 52 -7.82 -3.77 20.73
N CYS A 53 -8.03 -4.08 19.46
CA CYS A 53 -8.30 -5.44 18.99
C CYS A 53 -7.86 -5.62 17.53
N SER A 54 -8.02 -6.83 17.00
CA SER A 54 -7.82 -7.10 15.56
C SER A 54 -9.11 -6.83 14.77
N LEU A 55 -8.97 -6.67 13.45
CA LEU A 55 -10.11 -6.50 12.54
C LEU A 55 -11.16 -7.60 12.70
N ASP A 56 -10.71 -8.87 12.75
CA ASP A 56 -11.62 -10.01 12.90
C ASP A 56 -12.32 -10.01 14.26
N ALA A 57 -11.65 -9.57 15.32
CA ALA A 57 -12.26 -9.42 16.63
C ALA A 57 -13.33 -8.31 16.66
N LEU A 58 -13.09 -7.20 15.96
CA LEU A 58 -14.08 -6.13 15.82
C LEU A 58 -15.32 -6.60 15.04
N LYS A 59 -15.13 -7.33 13.94
CA LYS A 59 -16.22 -7.96 13.17
C LYS A 59 -17.09 -8.84 14.06
N SER A 60 -16.46 -9.79 14.76
CA SER A 60 -17.18 -10.69 15.66
C SER A 60 -17.83 -9.98 16.85
N ARG A 61 -17.36 -8.79 17.24
CA ARG A 61 -18.00 -7.97 18.27
C ARG A 61 -19.28 -7.33 17.73
N ILE A 62 -19.23 -6.73 16.55
CA ILE A 62 -20.39 -6.07 15.91
C ILE A 62 -21.49 -7.09 15.62
N GLU A 63 -21.13 -8.27 15.08
CA GLU A 63 -22.09 -9.37 14.83
C GLU A 63 -22.86 -9.81 16.09
N LYS A 64 -22.29 -9.61 17.29
CA LYS A 64 -22.91 -9.95 18.58
C LYS A 64 -23.74 -8.83 19.17
N MET A 65 -23.65 -7.61 18.65
CA MET A 65 -24.40 -6.43 19.11
C MET A 65 -25.79 -6.34 18.44
N GLU A 66 -26.38 -7.49 18.06
CA GLU A 66 -27.68 -7.55 17.36
C GLU A 66 -28.73 -6.65 18.02
N GLY A 67 -29.18 -5.61 17.30
CA GLY A 67 -30.22 -4.67 17.73
C GLY A 67 -29.73 -3.30 18.20
N GLU A 68 -28.41 -3.07 18.28
CA GLU A 68 -27.82 -1.77 18.59
C GLU A 68 -27.08 -1.21 17.35
N GLU A 69 -27.65 -0.21 16.69
CA GLU A 69 -26.98 0.50 15.59
C GLU A 69 -25.93 1.46 16.14
N GLU A 70 -24.66 1.10 15.98
CA GLU A 70 -23.52 1.97 16.30
C GLU A 70 -22.84 2.43 15.01
N PHE A 71 -23.44 3.40 14.32
CA PHE A 71 -23.00 3.85 12.99
C PHE A 71 -21.50 4.18 12.90
N GLU A 72 -20.89 4.73 13.97
CA GLU A 72 -19.45 5.02 13.99
C GLU A 72 -18.60 3.75 13.92
N ILE A 73 -18.99 2.67 14.62
CA ILE A 73 -18.21 1.43 14.61
C ILE A 73 -18.33 0.70 13.28
N GLU A 74 -19.50 0.81 12.63
CA GLU A 74 -19.75 0.23 11.32
C GLU A 74 -18.99 0.97 10.22
N ASP A 75 -19.00 2.31 10.24
CA ASP A 75 -18.24 3.14 9.31
C ASP A 75 -16.73 2.87 9.43
N ASP A 76 -16.22 2.85 10.66
CA ASP A 76 -14.82 2.52 10.92
C ASP A 76 -14.46 1.10 10.50
N LEU A 77 -15.36 0.13 10.71
CA LEU A 77 -15.16 -1.25 10.26
C LEU A 77 -15.04 -1.29 8.72
N MET A 78 -15.93 -0.61 8.00
CA MET A 78 -15.89 -0.55 6.54
C MET A 78 -14.57 0.05 6.03
N ASP A 79 -14.12 1.16 6.61
CA ASP A 79 -12.85 1.79 6.25
C ASP A 79 -11.65 0.89 6.56
N TRP A 80 -11.67 0.19 7.70
CA TRP A 80 -10.61 -0.72 8.07
C TRP A 80 -10.56 -1.94 7.14
N GLU A 81 -11.70 -2.54 6.79
CA GLU A 81 -11.78 -3.62 5.80
C GLU A 81 -11.23 -3.18 4.45
N PHE A 82 -11.57 -1.97 4.01
CA PHE A 82 -11.04 -1.40 2.77
C PHE A 82 -9.51 -1.30 2.83
N ALA A 83 -8.97 -0.75 3.91
CA ALA A 83 -7.52 -0.61 4.10
C ALA A 83 -6.82 -1.98 4.10
N GLU A 84 -7.36 -2.98 4.80
CA GLU A 84 -6.80 -4.33 4.86
C GLU A 84 -6.79 -5.01 3.49
N ASN A 85 -7.89 -4.90 2.74
CA ASN A 85 -7.99 -5.47 1.40
C ASN A 85 -7.07 -4.75 0.40
N ALA A 86 -6.97 -3.42 0.49
CA ALA A 86 -6.05 -2.65 -0.34
C ALA A 86 -4.59 -3.01 -0.03
N LYS A 87 -4.22 -3.15 1.25
CA LYS A 87 -2.90 -3.62 1.68
C LYS A 87 -2.56 -4.97 1.04
N LYS A 88 -3.44 -5.96 1.15
CA LYS A 88 -3.28 -7.30 0.55
C LYS A 88 -3.11 -7.24 -0.97
N LEU A 89 -3.89 -6.41 -1.66
CA LEU A 89 -3.76 -6.22 -3.10
C LEU A 89 -2.37 -5.69 -3.49
N TRP A 90 -1.87 -4.68 -2.79
CA TRP A 90 -0.56 -4.11 -3.09
C TRP A 90 0.59 -5.06 -2.72
N GLN A 91 0.45 -5.83 -1.63
CA GLN A 91 1.40 -6.90 -1.28
C GLN A 91 1.49 -7.94 -2.39
N LYS A 92 0.35 -8.39 -2.93
CA LYS A 92 0.33 -9.33 -4.08
C LYS A 92 1.02 -8.75 -5.33
N ARG A 93 0.89 -7.44 -5.57
CA ARG A 93 1.60 -6.79 -6.68
C ARG A 93 3.11 -6.78 -6.45
N LEU A 94 3.55 -6.53 -5.21
CA LEU A 94 4.97 -6.58 -4.85
C LEU A 94 5.56 -7.98 -5.05
N GLU A 95 4.82 -9.02 -4.67
CA GLU A 95 5.23 -10.41 -4.90
C GLU A 95 5.47 -10.71 -6.38
N VAL A 96 4.58 -10.25 -7.25
CA VAL A 96 4.75 -10.40 -8.71
C VAL A 96 5.98 -9.63 -9.21
N LEU A 97 6.18 -8.39 -8.75
CA LEU A 97 7.32 -7.57 -9.17
C LEU A 97 8.67 -8.13 -8.69
N ASN A 98 8.72 -8.80 -7.54
CA ASN A 98 9.93 -9.43 -7.02
C ASN A 98 10.20 -10.84 -7.59
N SER A 99 9.21 -11.44 -8.26
CA SER A 99 9.32 -12.78 -8.87
C SER A 99 9.63 -12.74 -10.37
N ALA A 100 9.66 -11.54 -10.96
CA ALA A 100 10.06 -11.27 -12.33
C ALA A 100 11.58 -11.12 -12.43
#